data_AF-A0A673FXV6-F1
#
_entry.id   AF-A0A673FXV6-F1
#
_cell.length_a   1.000
_cell.length_b   1.000
_cell.length_c   1.000
_cell.angle_alpha   90.00
_cell.angle_beta   90.00
_cell.angle_gamma   90.00
#
_symmetry.space_group_name_H-M   'P 1'
#
loop_
_entity.id
_entity.type
_entity.pdbx_description
1 polymer ?
#
loop_
_entity_poly.entity_id
_entity_poly.type
_entity_poly.pdbx_seq_one_letter_code
_entity_poly.pdbx_strand_id
1 'polypeptide(L)'
;MRSSPSCMSYPPLTPPSPNQPFVSKPLPYWSKYDVADWLTYLNLAEHRDRFLDNEIDGSHLPSLTKEDFLDLGVSRVGHRMNIERALKRLTDRLSSAFSVSTVSSEGQNERMRDEATQS
;
A
#
# COMPACT_ATOMS: atom_id res chain seq x y z
N MET A 1 -27.67 -44.47 20.35
CA MET A 1 -27.12 -43.12 20.59
C MET A 1 -25.76 -43.03 19.92
N ARG A 2 -25.62 -42.33 18.80
CA ARG A 2 -24.31 -41.95 18.24
C ARG A 2 -24.33 -40.44 18.11
N SER A 3 -23.58 -39.80 19.00
CA SER A 3 -23.41 -38.36 19.07
C SER A 3 -22.76 -37.85 17.78
N SER A 4 -23.38 -36.87 17.14
CA SER A 4 -22.74 -36.07 16.08
C SER A 4 -21.71 -35.14 16.72
N PRO A 5 -20.48 -35.05 16.18
CA PRO A 5 -19.50 -34.12 16.70
C PRO A 5 -19.83 -32.71 16.21
N SER A 6 -19.62 -31.75 17.11
CA SER A 6 -19.83 -30.32 16.96
C SER A 6 -19.39 -29.79 15.60
N CYS A 7 -20.31 -29.15 14.87
CA CYS A 7 -19.96 -28.25 13.79
C CYS A 7 -19.27 -27.02 14.41
N MET A 8 -17.94 -27.09 14.51
CA MET A 8 -17.10 -25.91 14.65
C MET A 8 -17.42 -24.97 13.49
N SER A 9 -18.24 -23.95 13.75
CA SER A 9 -18.40 -22.80 12.87
C SER A 9 -17.08 -22.05 12.88
N TYR A 10 -16.15 -22.48 12.03
CA TYR A 10 -15.01 -21.66 11.67
C TYR A 10 -15.57 -20.46 10.89
N PRO A 11 -15.22 -19.22 11.25
CA PRO A 11 -15.50 -18.09 10.36
C PRO A 11 -14.84 -18.37 9.02
N PRO A 12 -15.46 -18.01 7.88
CA PRO A 12 -14.88 -18.26 6.58
C PRO A 12 -13.57 -17.46 6.49
N LEU A 13 -12.45 -18.16 6.58
CA LEU A 13 -11.16 -17.68 6.11
C LEU A 13 -11.28 -17.63 4.58
N THR A 14 -11.90 -16.57 4.05
CA THR A 14 -11.86 -16.30 2.63
C THR A 14 -10.39 -16.20 2.23
N PRO A 15 -9.89 -17.08 1.34
CA PRO A 15 -8.51 -16.98 0.87
C PRO A 15 -8.31 -15.58 0.26
N PRO A 16 -7.18 -14.91 0.52
CA PRO A 16 -6.88 -13.65 -0.16
C PRO A 16 -6.85 -13.93 -1.66
N SER A 17 -7.76 -13.30 -2.39
CA SER A 17 -7.88 -13.43 -3.84
C SER A 17 -6.51 -13.16 -4.48
N PRO A 18 -5.99 -14.05 -5.35
CA PRO A 18 -4.64 -13.94 -5.94
C PRO A 18 -4.49 -12.79 -6.95
N ASN A 19 -5.57 -12.05 -7.22
CA ASN A 19 -5.55 -10.82 -7.99
C ASN A 19 -5.78 -9.66 -7.03
N GLN A 20 -4.71 -9.03 -6.53
CA GLN A 20 -4.80 -7.79 -5.77
C GLN A 20 -4.58 -6.61 -6.71
N PRO A 21 -5.63 -6.10 -7.39
CA PRO A 21 -5.50 -5.01 -8.36
C PRO A 21 -4.89 -3.73 -7.76
N PHE A 22 -5.05 -3.54 -6.45
CA PHE A 22 -4.48 -2.43 -5.70
C PHE A 22 -2.95 -2.45 -5.62
N VAL A 23 -2.28 -3.60 -5.81
CA VAL A 23 -0.81 -3.70 -5.78
C VAL A 23 -0.17 -3.11 -7.05
N SER A 24 -0.86 -3.22 -8.19
CA SER A 24 -0.36 -2.78 -9.49
C SER A 24 -0.69 -1.32 -9.80
N LYS A 25 -1.66 -0.72 -9.10
CA LYS A 25 -2.14 0.65 -9.34
C LYS A 25 -1.65 1.61 -8.24
N PRO A 26 -1.28 2.85 -8.56
CA PRO A 26 -0.98 3.86 -7.55
C PRO A 26 -2.22 4.21 -6.70
N LEU A 27 -2.01 4.59 -5.44
CA LEU A 27 -3.06 4.90 -4.46
C LEU A 27 -4.17 5.83 -5.00
N PRO A 28 -3.87 6.94 -5.70
CA PRO A 28 -4.93 7.84 -6.22
C PRO A 28 -5.89 7.19 -7.24
N TYR A 29 -5.53 6.04 -7.81
CA TYR A 29 -6.35 5.32 -8.79
C TYR A 29 -7.10 4.13 -8.20
N TRP A 30 -7.05 3.94 -6.89
CA TRP A 30 -7.81 2.89 -6.23
C TRP A 30 -9.27 3.29 -6.15
N SER A 31 -10.15 2.41 -6.62
CA SER A 31 -11.60 2.51 -6.39
C SER A 31 -11.96 2.13 -4.95
N LYS A 32 -13.21 2.39 -4.55
CA LYS A 32 -13.74 1.91 -3.26
C LYS A 32 -13.63 0.40 -3.06
N TYR A 33 -13.68 -0.39 -4.15
CA TYR A 33 -13.48 -1.83 -4.09
C TYR A 33 -12.01 -2.21 -3.86
N ASP A 34 -11.08 -1.49 -4.49
CA ASP A 34 -9.64 -1.66 -4.26
C ASP A 34 -9.28 -1.33 -2.79
N VAL A 35 -9.89 -0.29 -2.21
CA VAL A 35 -9.75 0.07 -0.79
C VAL A 35 -10.30 -1.02 0.13
N ALA A 36 -11.46 -1.58 -0.19
CA ALA A 36 -12.03 -2.68 0.58
C ALA A 36 -11.11 -3.91 0.57
N ASP A 37 -10.57 -4.26 -0.60
CA ASP A 37 -9.60 -5.37 -0.75
C ASP A 37 -8.30 -5.11 0.00
N TRP A 38 -7.82 -3.87 -0.01
CA TRP A 38 -6.69 -3.46 0.81
C TRP A 38 -6.97 -3.59 2.31
N LEU A 39 -8.17 -3.23 2.79
CA LEU A 39 -8.56 -3.44 4.19
C LEU A 39 -8.59 -4.93 4.56
N THR A 40 -9.08 -5.82 3.69
CA THR A 40 -8.97 -7.27 3.94
C THR A 40 -7.51 -7.71 4.04
N TYR A 41 -6.65 -7.22 3.15
CA TYR A 41 -5.22 -7.55 3.19
C TYR A 41 -4.54 -7.10 4.49
N LEU A 42 -4.98 -5.97 5.06
CA LEU A 42 -4.53 -5.50 6.37
C LEU A 42 -5.18 -6.22 7.56
N ASN A 43 -5.97 -7.27 7.32
CA ASN A 43 -6.76 -7.98 8.32
C ASN A 43 -7.82 -7.11 9.01
N LEU A 44 -8.30 -6.07 8.30
CA LEU A 44 -9.30 -5.10 8.73
C LEU A 44 -10.61 -5.25 7.94
N ALA A 45 -10.92 -6.47 7.49
CA ALA A 45 -12.10 -6.77 6.70
C ALA A 45 -13.42 -6.34 7.38
N GLU A 46 -13.46 -6.31 8.71
CA GLU A 46 -14.61 -5.84 9.50
C GLU A 46 -15.01 -4.38 9.23
N HIS A 47 -14.11 -3.55 8.67
CA HIS A 47 -14.37 -2.14 8.34
C HIS A 47 -14.76 -1.94 6.87
N ARG A 48 -14.75 -2.99 6.04
CA ARG A 48 -14.96 -2.88 4.58
C ARG A 48 -16.29 -2.29 4.18
N ASP A 49 -17.38 -2.82 4.74
CA ASP A 49 -18.73 -2.40 4.37
C ASP A 49 -18.92 -0.91 4.65
N ARG A 50 -18.37 -0.41 5.77
CA ARG A 50 -18.41 1.02 6.10
C ARG A 50 -17.64 1.88 5.11
N PHE A 51 -16.46 1.44 4.66
CA PHE A 51 -15.70 2.18 3.65
C PHE A 51 -16.39 2.13 2.28
N LEU A 52 -17.05 1.03 1.92
CA LEU A 52 -17.82 0.90 0.68
C LEU A 52 -19.08 1.77 0.67
N ASP A 53 -19.84 1.74 1.76
CA ASP A 53 -21.09 2.51 1.93
C ASP A 53 -20.84 4.02 1.91
N ASN A 54 -19.70 4.46 2.44
CA ASN A 54 -19.27 5.87 2.42
C ASN A 54 -18.44 6.23 1.19
N GLU A 55 -18.33 5.32 0.21
CA GLU A 55 -17.64 5.52 -1.07
C GLU A 55 -16.18 5.99 -0.91
N ILE A 56 -15.47 5.45 0.08
CA ILE A 56 -14.08 5.79 0.35
C ILE A 56 -13.18 5.15 -0.69
N ASP A 57 -12.56 5.97 -1.54
CA ASP A 57 -11.58 5.56 -2.54
C ASP A 57 -10.16 5.92 -2.11
N GLY A 58 -9.16 5.57 -2.94
CA GLY A 58 -7.76 5.79 -2.59
C GLY A 58 -7.34 7.26 -2.51
N SER A 59 -8.08 8.17 -3.14
CA SER A 59 -7.80 9.61 -3.05
C SER A 59 -8.21 10.19 -1.69
N HIS A 60 -9.22 9.61 -1.04
CA HIS A 60 -9.69 10.02 0.28
C HIS A 60 -8.75 9.55 1.41
N LEU A 61 -8.14 8.37 1.27
CA LEU A 61 -7.38 7.71 2.34
C LEU A 61 -6.29 8.59 3.00
N PRO A 62 -5.45 9.36 2.26
CA PRO A 62 -4.44 10.23 2.87
C PRO A 62 -5.02 11.43 3.63
N SER A 63 -6.28 11.80 3.37
CA SER A 63 -6.94 12.97 3.94
C SER A 63 -7.84 12.65 5.13
N LEU A 64 -8.09 11.36 5.41
CA LEU A 64 -8.91 10.94 6.54
C LEU A 64 -8.26 11.35 7.86
N THR A 65 -9.03 12.07 8.67
CA THR A 65 -8.67 12.45 10.03
C THR A 65 -9.02 11.35 11.02
N LYS A 66 -8.59 11.53 12.27
CA LYS A 66 -8.99 10.65 13.37
C LYS A 66 -10.51 10.55 13.51
N GLU A 67 -11.23 11.67 13.37
CA GLU A 67 -12.68 11.71 13.52
C GLU A 67 -13.37 10.95 12.39
N ASP A 68 -12.90 11.13 11.14
CA ASP A 68 -13.41 10.38 9.99
C ASP A 68 -13.23 8.87 10.17
N PHE A 69 -12.08 8.43 10.71
CA PHE A 69 -11.89 7.02 11.04
C PHE A 69 -12.88 6.50 12.08
N LEU A 70 -13.28 7.32 13.06
CA LEU A 70 -14.28 6.93 14.04
C LEU A 70 -15.67 6.80 13.39
N ASP A 71 -16.02 7.74 12.51
CA ASP A 71 -17.31 7.74 11.79
C ASP A 71 -17.41 6.57 10.80
N LEU A 72 -16.29 6.17 10.21
CA LEU A 72 -16.17 4.96 9.40
C LEU A 72 -16.14 3.65 10.23
N GLY A 73 -16.26 3.73 11.56
CA GLY A 73 -16.33 2.57 12.46
C GLY A 73 -14.98 2.07 12.99
N VAL A 74 -13.87 2.73 12.64
CA VAL A 74 -12.50 2.37 13.08
C VAL A 74 -12.19 2.97 14.46
N SER A 75 -12.94 2.51 15.48
CA SER A 75 -12.81 2.97 16.86
C SER A 75 -11.55 2.49 17.59
N ARG A 76 -10.99 1.34 17.19
CA ARG A 76 -9.80 0.75 17.80
C ARG A 76 -8.53 1.52 17.40
N VAL A 77 -7.75 1.98 18.38
CA VAL A 77 -6.50 2.72 18.15
C VAL A 77 -5.52 1.90 17.30
N GLY A 78 -5.35 0.61 17.61
CA GLY A 78 -4.44 -0.27 16.87
C GLY A 78 -4.80 -0.41 15.39
N HIS A 79 -6.10 -0.38 15.05
CA HIS A 79 -6.55 -0.44 13.66
C HIS A 79 -6.19 0.84 12.91
N ARG A 80 -6.47 2.01 13.48
CA ARG A 80 -6.10 3.30 12.89
C ARG A 80 -4.59 3.40 12.67
N MET A 81 -3.79 3.03 13.67
CA MET A 81 -2.34 3.00 13.53
C MET A 81 -1.85 2.06 12.43
N ASN A 82 -2.54 0.93 12.21
CA ASN A 82 -2.19 0.00 11.14
C ASN A 82 -2.47 0.60 9.76
N ILE A 83 -3.64 1.23 9.59
CA ILE A 83 -4.03 1.94 8.35
C ILE A 83 -3.04 3.07 8.06
N GLU A 84 -2.80 3.97 9.02
CA GLU A 84 -1.87 5.10 8.87
C GLU A 84 -0.45 4.64 8.50
N ARG A 85 0.05 3.59 9.15
CA ARG A 85 1.36 3.01 8.85
C ARG A 85 1.41 2.41 7.45
N ALA A 86 0.36 1.71 7.02
CA ALA A 86 0.27 1.14 5.69
C ALA A 86 0.19 2.22 4.60
N LEU A 87 -0.57 3.29 4.83
CA LEU A 87 -0.63 4.46 3.93
C LEU A 87 0.73 5.12 3.78
N LYS A 88 1.45 5.34 4.90
CA LYS A 88 2.79 5.92 4.87
C LYS A 88 3.74 5.11 3.97
N ARG A 89 3.70 3.78 4.05
CA ARG A 89 4.51 2.89 3.19
C ARG A 89 4.12 2.97 1.72
N LEU A 90 2.83 3.11 1.42
CA LEU A 90 2.35 3.20 0.05
C LEU A 90 2.74 4.52 -0.61
N THR A 91 2.63 5.63 0.12
CA THR A 91 3.04 6.96 -0.35
C THR A 91 4.56 7.07 -0.48
N ASP A 92 5.32 6.48 0.43
CA ASP A 92 6.80 6.47 0.38
C ASP A 92 7.34 5.80 -0.89
N ARG A 93 6.72 4.69 -1.31
CA ARG A 93 7.05 4.03 -2.60
C ARG A 93 6.80 4.93 -3.80
N LEU A 94 5.74 5.74 -3.77
CA LEU A 94 5.44 6.69 -4.83
C LEU A 94 6.46 7.84 -4.84
N SER A 95 6.87 8.35 -3.67
CA SER A 95 7.91 9.39 -3.62
C SER A 95 9.29 8.89 -4.01
N SER A 96 9.67 7.66 -3.62
CA SER A 96 10.97 7.09 -3.94
C SER A 96 11.14 6.82 -5.45
N ALA A 97 10.04 6.52 -6.15
CA ALA A 97 10.04 6.33 -7.60
C ALA A 97 10.40 7.60 -8.39
N PHE A 98 10.29 8.80 -7.79
CA PHE A 98 10.66 10.07 -8.44
C PHE A 98 12.04 10.60 -8.04
N SER A 99 12.76 9.96 -7.10
CA SER A 99 14.08 10.41 -6.65
C SER A 99 15.25 9.97 -7.57
N VAL A 100 14.99 9.22 -8.65
CA VAL A 100 16.02 8.87 -9.63
C VAL A 100 15.89 9.76 -10.85
N SER A 101 16.51 10.94 -10.80
CA SER A 101 17.02 11.63 -11.99
C SER A 101 18.09 12.65 -11.62
N THR A 102 19.28 12.42 -12.19
CA THR A 102 20.33 13.40 -12.47
C THR A 102 21.21 13.86 -11.30
N VAL A 103 22.17 13.02 -10.90
CA VAL A 103 23.55 13.51 -10.69
C VAL A 103 24.57 12.38 -10.88
N SER A 104 25.05 12.23 -12.10
CA SER A 104 26.39 11.71 -12.45
C SER A 104 26.51 11.65 -13.97
N SER A 105 27.64 11.89 -14.63
CA SER A 105 28.97 12.42 -14.34
C SER A 105 29.71 12.18 -15.66
N GLU A 106 30.25 13.18 -16.36
CA GLU A 106 31.28 12.94 -17.38
C GLU A 106 32.37 14.01 -17.27
N GLY A 107 33.30 13.75 -16.36
CA GLY A 107 34.67 14.21 -16.48
C GLY A 107 35.55 12.99 -16.71
N GLN A 108 36.19 12.91 -17.88
CA GLN A 108 37.47 12.24 -18.18
C GLN A 108 37.60 11.94 -19.68
N ASN A 109 38.36 12.76 -20.39
CA ASN A 109 39.17 12.40 -21.57
C ASN A 109 40.05 13.64 -21.85
N GLU A 110 41.38 13.65 -22.05
CA GLU A 110 42.32 12.68 -22.59
C GLU A 110 43.72 13.03 -22.04
N ARG A 111 44.43 12.08 -21.42
CA ARG A 111 45.89 12.14 -21.30
C ARG A 111 46.47 11.27 -22.42
N MET A 112 46.63 11.84 -23.61
CA MET A 112 47.42 11.20 -24.65
C MET A 112 48.88 11.60 -24.49
N ARG A 113 49.70 10.55 -24.38
CA ARG A 113 51.15 10.51 -24.28
C ARG A 113 51.73 10.74 -25.68
N ASP A 114 52.71 11.62 -25.84
CA ASP A 114 53.64 11.55 -26.98
C ASP A 114 55.07 11.83 -26.55
N GLU A 115 55.88 10.80 -26.78
CA GLU A 115 57.35 10.75 -26.74
C GLU A 115 57.88 11.20 -28.10
N ALA A 116 58.76 12.20 -28.13
CA ALA A 116 59.63 12.59 -29.25
C ALA A 116 60.43 13.81 -28.75
N THR A 117 61.75 13.94 -28.78
CA THR A 117 62.76 13.38 -29.67
C THR A 117 64.13 13.53 -29.00
N GLN A 118 64.92 12.47 -29.16
CA GLN A 118 66.36 12.35 -28.93
C GLN A 118 67.17 13.32 -29.82
N SER A 119 68.07 14.12 -29.23
CA SER A 119 69.45 14.36 -29.71
C SER A 119 70.24 15.27 -28.77
#